data_AF-A0A2N2CQ88-F1
#
_entry.id   AF-A0A2N2CQ88-F1
#
_cell.length_a   1.000
_cell.length_b   1.000
_cell.length_c   1.000
_cell.angle_alpha   90.00
_cell.angle_beta   90.00
_cell.angle_gamma   90.00
#
_symmetry.space_group_name_H-M   'P 1'
#
loop_
_entity.id
_entity.type
_entity.pdbx_description
1 polymer ?
#
loop_
_entity_poly.entity_id
_entity_poly.type
_entity_poly.pdbx_seq_one_letter_code
_entity_poly.pdbx_strand_id
1 'polypeptide(L)'
;MKRKGAKMENNFKKSLSLLFVSLMLTVLIPGSAWALEEITEPTAAPLNPAFVQYLNDNNSGTVNSATIDGHSRGYIPPPLQRNEETGDTTIASSATLPITYDLRVTGRITDIRNQGDYGSCWAFASLASMESYLKKDTTVDLSENNLMWNSGFDGTPDEGGNYTMATAYLARWSGPVSESSDPYDTPKKTGLLPIYHVQEVVSIPNLPSAIKQALMDGGALYTSMYSVPLDGEEYYNSNNAAFFYDGEEKPDHDVVIVGWDDNYSRNNFNKKPDGDGAWIIRNSWGSDWGDGGYFYMSYYDSYAGSNVTAFHNAQATDNYSQIYQYDPLGNISAMGYPDGDNTAWGANIYTAAASDNLTAVSTYALTPGTTAEITVYTDVNDGKPNSGTLRTTQTATFECGGYYTIDLDNPVGLVAGQKFAVVIKFRTPGTNESVPVESLVAEYSSAASANPGESFTSNTGTGGWYDTSKKDNSNVCIKAFTQSRDTFANCLYRTHVQDQGWQNWLSNGGISGTFGESLRLEGIEIKMDTSGYDLGIEYRSHVQNQGWLDYRSNGVMSGTTGESLRLEAIKIQLTGTDADQFDVYYRVHAENIGWMDWAQNGAEAGTAGFGYRLEAIEIQLLPKGSTAPGPTAQPYLENN
;
A
#
# COMPACT_ATOMS: atom_id res chain seq x y z
N MET A 1 -86.87 62.37 12.96
CA MET A 1 -88.34 62.21 13.04
C MET A 1 -88.80 61.36 11.85
N LYS A 2 -89.27 60.10 12.05
CA LYS A 2 -89.96 59.17 11.08
C LYS A 2 -89.16 58.78 9.80
N ARG A 3 -89.12 57.56 9.21
CA ARG A 3 -89.87 56.28 9.13
C ARG A 3 -88.81 55.14 8.94
N LYS A 4 -88.85 53.91 9.49
CA LYS A 4 -89.76 52.72 9.51
C LYS A 4 -89.74 51.77 8.29
N GLY A 5 -89.35 50.51 8.54
CA GLY A 5 -89.78 49.22 7.92
C GLY A 5 -88.90 48.68 6.77
N ALA A 6 -88.70 47.37 6.50
CA ALA A 6 -89.14 46.06 7.02
C ALA A 6 -88.35 44.97 6.22
N LYS A 7 -87.75 43.92 6.83
CA LYS A 7 -88.17 42.50 6.98
C LYS A 7 -87.95 41.51 5.78
N MET A 8 -87.21 40.42 6.09
CA MET A 8 -87.33 38.98 5.71
C MET A 8 -86.95 38.39 4.31
N GLU A 9 -85.96 37.49 4.36
CA GLU A 9 -85.83 36.09 3.83
C GLU A 9 -86.45 35.63 2.49
N ASN A 10 -85.64 35.02 1.59
CA ASN A 10 -85.59 33.55 1.35
C ASN A 10 -84.75 33.10 0.13
N ASN A 11 -83.93 32.05 0.35
CA ASN A 11 -83.65 30.84 -0.46
C ASN A 11 -83.13 30.79 -1.93
N PHE A 12 -82.02 30.03 -2.07
CA PHE A 12 -81.70 28.94 -3.04
C PHE A 12 -81.04 29.19 -4.43
N LYS A 13 -79.87 28.51 -4.58
CA LYS A 13 -79.26 27.79 -5.74
C LYS A 13 -78.50 28.49 -6.90
N LYS A 14 -77.21 28.10 -7.00
CA LYS A 14 -76.35 27.71 -8.16
C LYS A 14 -76.38 28.54 -9.46
N SER A 15 -75.23 29.09 -9.89
CA SER A 15 -74.27 28.46 -10.82
C SER A 15 -73.23 29.45 -11.42
N LEU A 16 -72.01 28.94 -11.58
CA LEU A 16 -70.99 29.17 -12.61
C LEU A 16 -70.53 30.58 -13.07
N SER A 17 -69.19 30.69 -13.11
CA SER A 17 -68.35 31.42 -14.08
C SER A 17 -68.07 32.89 -13.83
N LEU A 18 -66.83 33.20 -13.42
CA LEU A 18 -66.11 34.37 -13.95
C LEU A 18 -64.60 34.18 -13.89
N LEU A 19 -64.02 34.38 -15.08
CA LEU A 19 -62.62 34.34 -15.45
C LEU A 19 -61.78 35.32 -14.62
N PHE A 20 -60.56 34.91 -14.24
CA PHE A 20 -59.39 35.79 -14.27
C PHE A 20 -58.26 35.08 -15.01
N VAL A 21 -58.01 35.54 -16.24
CA VAL A 21 -56.83 35.20 -17.03
C VAL A 21 -55.70 36.09 -16.54
N SER A 22 -54.70 35.52 -15.89
CA SER A 22 -53.37 36.11 -15.76
C SER A 22 -52.39 35.19 -16.49
N LEU A 23 -51.93 35.67 -17.64
CA LEU A 23 -50.96 35.02 -18.50
C LEU A 23 -49.57 35.20 -17.86
N MET A 24 -49.14 34.26 -17.00
CA MET A 24 -47.72 34.14 -16.67
C MET A 24 -47.07 33.20 -17.68
N LEU A 25 -46.20 33.78 -18.51
CA LEU A 25 -45.25 33.09 -19.35
C LEU A 25 -44.36 32.20 -18.47
N THR A 26 -44.58 30.88 -18.52
CA THR A 26 -43.60 29.91 -18.03
C THR A 26 -42.47 29.84 -19.04
N VAL A 27 -41.39 30.57 -18.77
CA VAL A 27 -40.08 30.20 -19.33
C VAL A 27 -39.67 28.92 -18.61
N LEU A 28 -39.91 27.77 -19.24
CA LEU A 28 -39.24 26.52 -18.91
C LEU A 28 -37.77 26.69 -19.26
N ILE A 29 -37.01 27.25 -18.33
CA ILE A 29 -35.58 26.96 -18.26
C ILE A 29 -35.54 25.50 -17.80
N PRO A 30 -34.96 24.55 -18.57
CA PRO A 30 -34.59 23.29 -17.98
C PRO A 30 -33.52 23.64 -16.94
N GLY A 31 -33.94 23.78 -15.69
CA GLY A 31 -33.04 23.79 -14.58
C GLY A 31 -32.38 22.42 -14.58
N SER A 32 -31.20 22.32 -15.21
CA SER A 32 -30.18 21.44 -14.69
C SER A 32 -29.93 21.93 -13.27
N ALA A 33 -30.69 21.36 -12.33
CA ALA A 33 -30.29 21.37 -10.94
C ALA A 33 -28.94 20.66 -10.94
N TRP A 34 -27.86 21.45 -10.88
CA TRP A 34 -26.56 20.97 -10.49
C TRP A 34 -26.78 20.42 -9.08
N ALA A 35 -27.07 19.13 -8.96
CA ALA A 35 -26.99 18.46 -7.68
C ALA A 35 -25.54 18.65 -7.24
N LEU A 36 -25.33 19.47 -6.21
CA LEU A 36 -24.03 19.54 -5.55
C LEU A 36 -23.70 18.11 -5.13
N GLU A 37 -22.53 17.61 -5.52
CA GLU A 37 -22.01 16.34 -5.00
C GLU A 37 -22.07 16.42 -3.47
N GLU A 38 -22.84 15.54 -2.85
CA GLU A 38 -22.92 15.47 -1.41
C GLU A 38 -21.59 14.94 -0.90
N ILE A 39 -20.89 15.76 -0.12
CA ILE A 39 -19.63 15.40 0.52
C ILE A 39 -19.96 14.99 1.96
N THR A 40 -19.75 13.72 2.27
CA THR A 40 -19.87 13.19 3.64
C THR A 40 -18.55 13.36 4.37
N GLU A 41 -18.59 13.93 5.58
CA GLU A 41 -17.43 14.01 6.46
C GLU A 41 -17.14 12.64 7.11
N PRO A 42 -15.89 12.14 7.08
CA PRO A 42 -15.54 10.89 7.74
C PRO A 42 -15.45 11.02 9.27
N THR A 43 -15.52 9.89 9.97
CA THR A 43 -15.14 9.77 11.39
C THR A 43 -13.69 9.31 11.50
N ALA A 44 -12.99 9.74 12.55
CA ALA A 44 -11.65 9.26 12.87
C ALA A 44 -11.75 8.12 13.90
N ALA A 45 -10.79 7.19 13.86
CA ALA A 45 -10.65 6.14 14.84
C ALA A 45 -10.40 6.73 16.24
N PRO A 46 -10.93 6.11 17.31
CA PRO A 46 -10.60 6.52 18.66
C PRO A 46 -9.13 6.25 18.97
N LEU A 47 -8.54 7.07 19.84
CA LEU A 47 -7.19 6.83 20.34
C LEU A 47 -7.13 5.51 21.13
N ASN A 48 -6.01 4.82 20.97
CA ASN A 48 -5.65 3.63 21.73
C ASN A 48 -5.71 3.93 23.23
N PRO A 49 -6.50 3.19 24.03
CA PRO A 49 -6.58 3.38 25.48
C PRO A 49 -5.22 3.28 26.18
N ALA A 50 -4.31 2.43 25.70
CA ALA A 50 -2.95 2.32 26.26
C ALA A 50 -2.13 3.59 26.00
N PHE A 51 -2.32 4.23 24.84
CA PHE A 51 -1.67 5.52 24.54
C PHE A 51 -2.25 6.65 25.39
N VAL A 52 -3.57 6.68 25.59
CA VAL A 52 -4.21 7.65 26.50
C VAL A 52 -3.69 7.50 27.93
N GLN A 53 -3.51 6.26 28.39
CA GLN A 53 -2.91 5.99 29.70
C GLN A 53 -1.46 6.48 29.76
N TYR A 54 -0.65 6.17 28.74
CA TYR A 54 0.72 6.68 28.63
C TYR A 54 0.78 8.20 28.71
N LEU A 55 -0.08 8.93 28.00
CA LEU A 55 -0.12 10.40 28.07
C LEU A 55 -0.44 10.91 29.48
N ASN A 56 -1.36 10.26 30.20
CA ASN A 56 -1.67 10.62 31.58
C ASN A 56 -0.47 10.38 32.51
N ASP A 57 0.20 9.24 32.34
CA ASP A 57 1.37 8.88 33.13
C ASP A 57 2.54 9.83 32.85
N ASN A 58 2.77 10.17 31.59
CA ASN A 58 3.82 11.11 31.18
C ASN A 58 3.56 12.51 31.77
N ASN A 59 2.32 13.00 31.64
CA ASN A 59 1.93 14.30 32.21
C ASN A 59 2.00 14.35 33.74
N SER A 60 1.90 13.20 34.41
CA SER A 60 2.05 13.10 35.86
C SER A 60 3.48 12.77 36.31
N GLY A 61 4.41 12.55 35.38
CA GLY A 61 5.80 12.19 35.65
C GLY A 61 5.96 10.79 36.26
N THR A 62 5.03 9.88 35.98
CA THR A 62 5.02 8.50 36.51
C THR A 62 5.52 7.46 35.51
N VAL A 63 5.82 7.87 34.26
CA VAL A 63 6.51 7.01 33.31
C VAL A 63 7.91 6.75 33.85
N ASN A 64 8.14 5.50 34.23
CA ASN A 64 9.47 5.08 34.66
C ASN A 64 10.31 4.87 33.39
N SER A 65 11.48 5.51 33.28
CA SER A 65 12.35 5.45 32.09
C SER A 65 13.42 4.34 32.11
N ALA A 66 13.66 3.73 33.27
CA ALA A 66 14.64 2.64 33.42
C ALA A 66 14.16 1.59 34.42
N THR A 67 14.64 0.36 34.32
CA THR A 67 14.42 -0.68 35.33
C THR A 67 15.11 -0.28 36.64
N ILE A 68 14.88 -1.03 37.73
CA ILE A 68 15.49 -0.78 39.05
C ILE A 68 17.02 -0.83 38.97
N ASP A 69 17.56 -1.76 38.18
CA ASP A 69 19.00 -1.93 37.96
C ASP A 69 19.57 -0.98 36.88
N GLY A 70 18.75 -0.04 36.40
CA GLY A 70 19.19 1.07 35.55
C GLY A 70 19.19 0.79 34.06
N HIS A 71 18.54 -0.29 33.60
CA HIS A 71 18.40 -0.54 32.17
C HIS A 71 17.30 0.33 31.55
N SER A 72 17.65 1.16 30.57
CA SER A 72 16.69 2.06 29.93
C SER A 72 15.60 1.33 29.16
N ARG A 73 14.40 1.92 29.20
CA ARG A 73 13.15 1.44 28.61
C ARG A 73 12.56 2.54 27.75
N GLY A 74 11.78 2.17 26.74
CA GLY A 74 11.37 3.15 25.73
C GLY A 74 10.22 2.73 24.85
N TYR A 75 9.43 1.73 25.20
CA TYR A 75 8.22 1.46 24.43
C TYR A 75 7.14 2.52 24.72
N ILE A 76 6.63 3.13 23.66
CA ILE A 76 5.46 4.02 23.69
C ILE A 76 4.30 3.33 22.95
N PRO A 77 3.12 3.12 23.57
CA PRO A 77 1.97 2.58 22.84
C PRO A 77 1.59 3.46 21.63
N PRO A 78 1.34 2.90 20.43
CA PRO A 78 0.96 3.72 19.27
C PRO A 78 -0.45 4.32 19.44
N PRO A 79 -0.73 5.53 18.88
CA PRO A 79 -2.03 6.19 18.98
C PRO A 79 -3.19 5.41 18.34
N LEU A 80 -2.94 4.70 17.24
CA LEU A 80 -3.90 3.78 16.65
C LEU A 80 -3.77 2.40 17.30
N GLN A 81 -4.88 1.87 17.78
CA GLN A 81 -4.92 0.52 18.31
C GLN A 81 -4.79 -0.50 17.17
N ARG A 82 -3.80 -1.39 17.25
CA ARG A 82 -3.71 -2.54 16.38
C ARG A 82 -4.86 -3.50 16.71
N ASN A 83 -5.63 -3.89 15.70
CA ASN A 83 -6.64 -4.93 15.81
C ASN A 83 -5.97 -6.29 15.54
N GLU A 84 -5.43 -6.90 16.60
CA GLU A 84 -4.81 -8.23 16.51
C GLU A 84 -5.89 -9.33 16.52
N GLU A 85 -5.76 -10.30 15.61
CA GLU A 85 -6.48 -11.56 15.77
C GLU A 85 -5.93 -12.30 16.99
N THR A 86 -6.78 -12.44 18.00
CA THR A 86 -6.52 -13.27 19.18
C THR A 86 -7.32 -14.56 19.02
N GLY A 87 -6.65 -15.64 18.63
CA GLY A 87 -7.24 -16.98 18.61
C GLY A 87 -6.92 -17.73 19.89
N ASP A 88 -7.45 -18.96 20.00
CA ASP A 88 -7.19 -19.86 21.12
C ASP A 88 -5.67 -20.10 21.25
N THR A 89 -5.08 -19.63 22.35
CA THR A 89 -3.66 -19.78 22.68
C THR A 89 -3.31 -21.20 23.13
N THR A 90 -4.30 -22.10 23.23
CA THR A 90 -4.00 -23.52 23.41
C THR A 90 -3.19 -24.01 22.22
N ILE A 91 -1.98 -24.49 22.53
CA ILE A 91 -1.01 -25.01 21.56
C ILE A 91 -1.60 -26.26 20.90
N ALA A 92 -2.47 -26.06 19.90
CA ALA A 92 -2.84 -27.11 18.99
C ALA A 92 -1.57 -27.42 18.19
N SER A 93 -0.93 -28.55 18.50
CA SER A 93 0.22 -29.03 17.74
C SER A 93 -0.20 -29.15 16.27
N SER A 94 0.11 -28.16 15.45
CA SER A 94 0.06 -28.36 14.00
C SER A 94 1.17 -29.38 13.72
N ALA A 95 0.81 -30.50 13.10
CA ALA A 95 1.71 -31.65 12.91
C ALA A 95 2.89 -31.37 11.96
N THR A 96 3.23 -30.09 11.71
CA THR A 96 4.14 -29.63 10.66
C THR A 96 5.25 -28.69 11.15
N LEU A 97 5.19 -28.12 12.36
CA LEU A 97 6.23 -27.24 12.90
C LEU A 97 7.22 -28.00 13.80
N PRO A 98 8.53 -27.66 13.80
CA PRO A 98 9.49 -28.30 14.69
C PRO A 98 9.24 -27.92 16.15
N ILE A 99 9.54 -28.85 17.06
CA ILE A 99 9.45 -28.65 18.51
C ILE A 99 10.38 -27.53 18.99
N THR A 100 11.54 -27.39 18.34
CA THR A 100 12.53 -26.36 18.65
C THR A 100 13.00 -25.70 17.37
N TYR A 101 13.23 -24.39 17.41
CA TYR A 101 13.87 -23.65 16.35
C TYR A 101 14.65 -22.49 16.96
N ASP A 102 15.88 -22.28 16.49
CA ASP A 102 16.79 -21.30 17.09
C ASP A 102 17.60 -20.60 16.00
N LEU A 103 17.32 -19.33 15.75
CA LEU A 103 18.05 -18.56 14.73
C LEU A 103 19.54 -18.41 15.07
N ARG A 104 19.96 -18.57 16.34
CA ARG A 104 21.36 -18.50 16.76
C ARG A 104 22.25 -19.53 16.09
N VAL A 105 21.69 -20.68 15.71
CA VAL A 105 22.44 -21.73 15.01
C VAL A 105 22.26 -21.70 13.50
N THR A 106 21.42 -20.80 12.96
CA THR A 106 21.15 -20.69 11.52
C THR A 106 22.08 -19.72 10.79
N GLY A 107 22.83 -18.89 11.54
CA GLY A 107 23.62 -17.80 10.98
C GLY A 107 22.80 -16.57 10.58
N ARG A 108 21.49 -16.54 10.88
CA ARG A 108 20.57 -15.44 10.53
C ARG A 108 20.42 -14.37 11.62
N ILE A 109 21.37 -14.24 12.53
CA ILE A 109 21.38 -13.15 13.53
C ILE A 109 22.75 -12.48 13.64
N THR A 110 22.72 -11.18 13.94
CA THR A 110 23.89 -10.34 14.24
C THR A 110 24.31 -10.46 15.70
N ASP A 111 25.51 -9.94 16.01
CA ASP A 111 26.03 -9.90 17.38
C ASP A 111 25.11 -9.05 18.29
N ILE A 112 25.05 -9.40 19.58
CA ILE A 112 24.30 -8.63 20.57
C ILE A 112 24.90 -7.22 20.71
N ARG A 113 24.02 -6.22 20.74
CA ARG A 113 24.37 -4.80 20.94
C ARG A 113 23.84 -4.29 22.28
N ASN A 114 24.24 -3.07 22.64
CA ASN A 114 23.87 -2.42 23.89
C ASN A 114 23.29 -1.03 23.64
N GLN A 115 22.05 -0.81 24.04
CA GLN A 115 21.35 0.48 23.94
C GLN A 115 21.81 1.52 24.98
N GLY A 116 22.59 1.10 25.99
CA GLY A 116 23.03 1.99 27.06
C GLY A 116 21.86 2.68 27.76
N ASP A 117 21.99 3.99 27.92
CA ASP A 117 21.07 4.81 28.72
C ASP A 117 19.88 5.36 27.91
N TYR A 118 19.83 5.15 26.59
CA TYR A 118 18.73 5.63 25.74
C TYR A 118 17.50 4.72 25.80
N GLY A 119 16.30 5.31 25.70
CA GLY A 119 15.01 4.63 25.51
C GLY A 119 14.84 4.06 24.09
N SER A 120 15.87 3.40 23.55
CA SER A 120 15.95 3.07 22.12
C SER A 120 15.69 1.60 21.79
N CYS A 121 15.17 0.81 22.73
CA CYS A 121 14.84 -0.61 22.56
C CYS A 121 14.02 -0.88 21.30
N TRP A 122 13.06 -0.01 20.97
CA TRP A 122 12.23 -0.09 19.78
C TRP A 122 13.03 -0.02 18.48
N ALA A 123 14.11 0.79 18.44
CA ALA A 123 14.99 0.92 17.29
C ALA A 123 15.85 -0.35 17.12
N PHE A 124 16.44 -0.83 18.22
CA PHE A 124 17.20 -2.10 18.22
C PHE A 124 16.35 -3.28 17.80
N ALA A 125 15.13 -3.41 18.34
CA ALA A 125 14.25 -4.52 18.01
C ALA A 125 13.81 -4.49 16.53
N SER A 126 13.50 -3.30 16.01
CA SER A 126 13.08 -3.12 14.62
C SER A 126 14.22 -3.44 13.64
N LEU A 127 15.41 -2.89 13.88
CA LEU A 127 16.56 -3.11 12.99
C LEU A 127 17.11 -4.53 13.12
N ALA A 128 17.13 -5.15 14.30
CA ALA A 128 17.52 -6.54 14.46
C ALA A 128 16.59 -7.52 13.71
N SER A 129 15.28 -7.23 13.65
CA SER A 129 14.35 -7.99 12.80
C SER A 129 14.72 -7.87 11.31
N MET A 130 14.97 -6.64 10.83
CA MET A 130 15.37 -6.39 9.44
C MET A 130 16.75 -7.00 9.09
N GLU A 131 17.73 -6.87 9.97
CA GLU A 131 19.04 -7.49 9.82
C GLU A 131 18.93 -9.01 9.73
N SER A 132 18.07 -9.62 10.56
CA SER A 132 17.86 -11.08 10.52
C SER A 132 17.26 -11.55 9.20
N TYR A 133 16.35 -10.76 8.63
CA TYR A 133 15.80 -11.00 7.30
C TYR A 133 16.89 -10.92 6.22
N LEU A 134 17.65 -9.82 6.20
CA LEU A 134 18.71 -9.57 5.21
C LEU A 134 19.86 -10.59 5.29
N LYS A 135 20.17 -11.09 6.50
CA LYS A 135 21.27 -12.04 6.75
C LYS A 135 21.12 -13.38 6.04
N LYS A 136 19.95 -13.68 5.48
CA LYS A 136 19.77 -14.78 4.53
C LYS A 136 20.72 -14.66 3.33
N ASP A 137 20.92 -13.44 2.83
CA ASP A 137 21.66 -13.16 1.61
C ASP A 137 22.91 -12.30 1.86
N THR A 138 22.87 -11.41 2.85
CA THR A 138 23.93 -10.44 3.14
C THR A 138 24.00 -10.05 4.61
N THR A 139 25.21 -9.93 5.17
CA THR A 139 25.37 -9.36 6.52
C THR A 139 25.45 -7.85 6.44
N VAL A 140 24.55 -7.18 7.16
CA VAL A 140 24.47 -5.73 7.27
C VAL A 140 24.46 -5.32 8.73
N ASP A 141 24.92 -4.09 8.97
CA ASP A 141 25.01 -3.46 10.29
C ASP A 141 24.32 -2.10 10.19
N LEU A 142 23.08 -2.03 10.71
CA LEU A 142 22.18 -0.89 10.57
C LEU A 142 22.25 0.01 11.81
N SER A 143 22.11 1.32 11.62
CA SER A 143 22.26 2.34 12.65
C SER A 143 20.97 2.58 13.43
N GLU A 144 20.92 2.11 14.68
CA GLU A 144 19.87 2.50 15.62
C GLU A 144 19.93 4.00 15.95
N ASN A 145 21.13 4.59 15.96
CA ASN A 145 21.34 6.01 16.21
C ASN A 145 20.56 6.87 15.22
N ASN A 146 20.66 6.53 13.94
CA ASN A 146 20.01 7.31 12.91
C ASN A 146 18.49 7.22 13.01
N LEU A 147 17.96 6.02 13.24
CA LEU A 147 16.53 5.78 13.39
C LEU A 147 15.96 6.55 14.58
N MET A 148 16.55 6.45 15.78
CA MET A 148 15.99 7.11 16.96
C MET A 148 16.03 8.65 16.84
N TRP A 149 17.13 9.21 16.32
CA TRP A 149 17.28 10.65 16.19
C TRP A 149 16.47 11.27 15.06
N ASN A 150 16.15 10.48 14.02
CA ASN A 150 15.51 10.97 12.79
C ASN A 150 14.15 10.33 12.52
N SER A 151 13.50 9.76 13.54
CA SER A 151 12.15 9.19 13.46
C SER A 151 11.11 10.20 12.98
N GLY A 152 11.33 11.50 13.24
CA GLY A 152 10.45 12.60 12.84
C GLY A 152 9.24 12.81 13.77
N PHE A 153 9.10 11.95 14.78
CA PHE A 153 8.10 12.06 15.83
C PHE A 153 8.56 12.99 16.94
N ASP A 154 7.62 13.39 17.79
CA ASP A 154 7.90 14.17 18.99
C ASP A 154 8.74 13.35 19.99
N GLY A 155 9.49 14.06 20.81
CA GLY A 155 10.34 13.47 21.84
C GLY A 155 11.82 13.39 21.47
N THR A 156 12.59 12.91 22.43
CA THR A 156 14.04 12.72 22.42
C THR A 156 14.36 11.24 22.48
N PRO A 157 15.60 10.81 22.16
CA PRO A 157 16.01 9.42 22.26
C PRO A 157 15.78 8.73 23.62
N ASP A 158 15.68 9.51 24.69
CA ASP A 158 15.44 9.00 26.05
C ASP A 158 13.95 8.70 26.31
N GLU A 159 13.05 9.27 25.52
CA GLU A 159 11.59 9.23 25.77
C GLU A 159 10.91 8.03 25.12
N GLY A 160 11.56 7.37 24.16
CA GLY A 160 11.08 6.12 23.59
C GLY A 160 10.61 6.17 22.13
N GLY A 161 9.88 5.14 21.73
CA GLY A 161 9.25 4.96 20.43
C GLY A 161 8.61 3.58 20.29
N ASN A 162 8.32 3.16 19.06
CA ASN A 162 7.70 1.87 18.77
C ASN A 162 7.86 1.44 17.30
N TYR A 163 7.35 0.26 16.99
CA TYR A 163 7.35 -0.32 15.64
C TYR A 163 6.66 0.55 14.56
N THR A 164 5.65 1.37 14.89
CA THR A 164 5.00 2.23 13.87
C THR A 164 5.88 3.41 13.50
N MET A 165 6.61 3.97 14.48
CA MET A 165 7.62 5.00 14.24
C MET A 165 8.77 4.50 13.36
N ALA A 166 9.25 3.27 13.64
CA ALA A 166 10.26 2.62 12.82
C ALA A 166 9.74 2.37 11.40
N THR A 167 8.51 1.86 11.27
CA THR A 167 7.87 1.63 9.98
C THR A 167 7.80 2.90 9.16
N ALA A 168 7.35 4.03 9.74
CA ALA A 168 7.24 5.31 9.04
C ALA A 168 8.61 5.84 8.57
N TYR A 169 9.63 5.79 9.43
CA TYR A 169 11.00 6.20 9.08
C TYR A 169 11.57 5.40 7.90
N LEU A 170 11.36 4.08 7.90
CA LEU A 170 11.83 3.19 6.84
C LEU A 170 11.01 3.39 5.55
N ALA A 171 9.69 3.43 5.65
CA ALA A 171 8.75 3.53 4.51
C ALA A 171 8.84 4.87 3.75
N ARG A 172 9.30 5.94 4.41
CA ARG A 172 9.52 7.25 3.76
C ARG A 172 10.94 7.44 3.21
N TRP A 173 11.76 6.38 3.24
CA TRP A 173 13.17 6.37 2.82
C TRP A 173 14.08 7.32 3.60
N SER A 174 13.82 7.50 4.90
CA SER A 174 14.81 8.16 5.78
C SER A 174 15.90 7.20 6.26
N GLY A 175 15.71 5.89 6.07
CA GLY A 175 16.68 4.84 6.35
C GLY A 175 16.23 3.45 5.85
N PRO A 176 16.92 2.38 6.27
CA PRO A 176 17.95 2.38 7.31
C PRO A 176 19.29 2.88 6.79
N VAL A 177 20.08 3.48 7.68
CA VAL A 177 21.46 3.91 7.41
C VAL A 177 22.43 2.89 8.00
N SER A 178 23.64 2.75 7.44
CA SER A 178 24.66 1.86 8.02
C SER A 178 25.17 2.39 9.36
N GLU A 179 25.44 1.51 10.32
CA GLU A 179 26.06 1.83 11.61
C GLU A 179 27.40 2.57 11.43
N SER A 180 28.22 2.15 10.46
CA SER A 180 29.50 2.82 10.17
C SER A 180 29.37 4.31 9.77
N SER A 181 28.22 4.73 9.25
CA SER A 181 27.95 6.12 8.86
C SER A 181 27.42 6.96 10.02
N ASP A 182 26.64 6.35 10.90
CA ASP A 182 26.05 6.99 12.09
C ASP A 182 26.16 6.07 13.31
N PRO A 183 27.35 5.97 13.93
CA PRO A 183 27.56 5.04 15.02
C PRO A 183 26.66 5.35 16.22
N TYR A 184 26.30 4.31 16.95
CA TYR A 184 25.54 4.40 18.18
C TYR A 184 26.23 5.28 19.24
N ASP A 185 25.42 5.95 20.06
CA ASP A 185 25.87 6.89 21.09
C ASP A 185 26.71 8.05 20.53
N THR A 186 26.35 8.53 19.34
CA THR A 186 26.94 9.74 18.75
C THR A 186 25.88 10.82 18.52
N PRO A 187 26.27 12.12 18.52
CA PRO A 187 25.32 13.21 18.27
C PRO A 187 24.57 13.04 16.94
N LYS A 188 23.29 13.42 16.93
CA LYS A 188 22.39 13.37 15.76
C LYS A 188 23.08 13.79 14.45
N LYS A 189 23.06 12.90 13.46
CA LYS A 189 23.40 13.19 12.07
C LYS A 189 22.15 13.19 11.20
N THR A 190 22.11 14.10 10.24
CA THR A 190 20.99 14.27 9.29
C THR A 190 21.52 14.21 7.85
N GLY A 191 20.64 13.92 6.89
CA GLY A 191 20.99 13.90 5.46
C GLY A 191 21.83 12.70 5.02
N LEU A 192 21.92 11.66 5.85
CA LEU A 192 22.49 10.37 5.45
C LEU A 192 21.47 9.63 4.58
N LEU A 193 21.98 8.91 3.58
CA LEU A 193 21.14 8.19 2.62
C LEU A 193 20.83 6.77 3.14
N PRO A 194 19.62 6.27 2.90
CA PRO A 194 19.29 4.88 3.17
C PRO A 194 20.17 3.95 2.33
N ILE A 195 20.45 2.76 2.86
CA ILE A 195 21.13 1.66 2.14
C ILE A 195 20.18 0.54 1.73
N TYR A 196 18.94 0.58 2.22
CA TYR A 196 17.83 -0.26 1.78
C TYR A 196 16.53 0.53 1.73
N HIS A 197 15.58 0.09 0.92
CA HIS A 197 14.20 0.53 0.96
C HIS A 197 13.32 -0.61 1.47
N VAL A 198 12.64 -0.41 2.60
CA VAL A 198 11.65 -1.38 3.09
C VAL A 198 10.46 -1.42 2.13
N GLN A 199 10.00 -2.62 1.79
CA GLN A 199 8.83 -2.84 0.95
C GLN A 199 7.65 -3.35 1.77
N GLU A 200 7.91 -4.00 2.91
CA GLU A 200 6.88 -4.68 3.68
C GLU A 200 7.20 -4.66 5.18
N VAL A 201 6.21 -4.34 6.02
CA VAL A 201 6.32 -4.53 7.48
C VAL A 201 5.02 -5.15 7.96
N VAL A 202 5.09 -6.35 8.52
CA VAL A 202 3.90 -7.17 8.78
C VAL A 202 3.60 -7.30 10.26
N SER A 203 2.33 -7.11 10.61
CA SER A 203 1.76 -7.37 11.93
C SER A 203 1.42 -8.85 12.04
N ILE A 204 2.23 -9.62 12.76
CA ILE A 204 2.01 -11.06 12.91
C ILE A 204 0.90 -11.27 13.95
N PRO A 205 -0.13 -12.07 13.66
CA PRO A 205 -1.15 -12.42 14.64
C PRO A 205 -0.53 -13.01 15.90
N ASN A 206 -1.11 -12.71 17.06
CA ASN A 206 -0.67 -13.27 18.34
C ASN A 206 -1.15 -14.73 18.49
N LEU A 207 -0.62 -15.59 17.63
CA LEU A 207 -0.84 -17.02 17.58
C LEU A 207 0.53 -17.70 17.54
N PRO A 208 0.84 -18.62 18.49
CA PRO A 208 2.14 -19.29 18.50
C PRO A 208 2.52 -19.93 17.16
N SER A 209 1.56 -20.50 16.44
CA SER A 209 1.80 -21.08 15.11
C SER A 209 2.18 -20.03 14.06
N ALA A 210 1.53 -18.86 14.06
CA ALA A 210 1.83 -17.78 13.13
C ALA A 210 3.21 -17.16 13.40
N ILE A 211 3.53 -16.93 14.67
CA ILE A 211 4.84 -16.43 15.12
C ILE A 211 5.95 -17.40 14.72
N LYS A 212 5.77 -18.71 15.00
CA LYS A 212 6.74 -19.75 14.61
C LYS A 212 6.95 -19.82 13.09
N GLN A 213 5.87 -19.75 12.32
CA GLN A 213 5.96 -19.76 10.86
C GLN A 213 6.70 -18.52 10.34
N ALA A 214 6.37 -17.34 10.85
CA ALA A 214 7.03 -16.08 10.49
C ALA A 214 8.55 -16.10 10.82
N LEU A 215 8.95 -16.71 11.93
CA LEU A 215 10.36 -16.92 12.29
C LEU A 215 11.11 -17.80 11.29
N MET A 216 10.45 -18.86 10.81
CA MET A 216 11.05 -19.78 9.83
C MET A 216 11.21 -19.09 8.47
N ASP A 217 10.17 -18.39 8.03
CA ASP A 217 10.12 -17.77 6.70
C ASP A 217 11.03 -16.53 6.63
N GLY A 218 10.87 -15.60 7.56
CA GLY A 218 11.47 -14.27 7.47
C GLY A 218 12.64 -14.00 8.41
N GLY A 219 12.73 -14.69 9.54
CA GLY A 219 13.77 -14.48 10.54
C GLY A 219 13.22 -13.82 11.80
N ALA A 220 14.07 -13.10 12.53
CA ALA A 220 13.75 -12.61 13.86
C ALA A 220 12.61 -11.57 13.86
N LEU A 221 11.79 -11.56 14.92
CA LEU A 221 10.57 -10.76 15.00
C LEU A 221 10.62 -9.80 16.20
N TYR A 222 10.25 -8.54 16.00
CA TYR A 222 10.02 -7.58 17.07
C TYR A 222 8.87 -8.05 17.98
N THR A 223 8.94 -7.82 19.29
CA THR A 223 7.82 -7.98 20.24
C THR A 223 7.98 -7.05 21.45
N SER A 224 6.88 -6.74 22.14
CA SER A 224 6.89 -5.88 23.33
C SER A 224 6.64 -6.69 24.60
N MET A 225 7.24 -6.28 25.72
CA MET A 225 7.09 -6.92 27.02
C MET A 225 7.08 -5.90 28.17
N TYR A 226 6.67 -6.34 29.36
CA TYR A 226 6.88 -5.58 30.60
C TYR A 226 8.17 -6.06 31.28
N SER A 227 9.16 -5.17 31.37
CA SER A 227 10.55 -5.52 31.67
C SER A 227 11.01 -5.21 33.09
N VAL A 228 10.30 -4.36 33.84
CA VAL A 228 10.61 -4.11 35.27
C VAL A 228 10.84 -5.39 36.08
N PRO A 229 10.05 -6.48 35.89
CA PRO A 229 10.26 -7.70 36.66
C PRO A 229 11.55 -8.48 36.32
N LEU A 230 12.31 -8.10 35.27
CA LEU A 230 13.59 -8.73 34.94
C LEU A 230 14.65 -8.53 36.04
N ASP A 231 14.55 -7.47 36.83
CA ASP A 231 15.46 -7.22 37.97
C ASP A 231 15.05 -8.02 39.22
N GLY A 232 13.86 -8.60 39.22
CA GLY A 232 13.27 -9.28 40.36
C GLY A 232 13.50 -10.79 40.34
N GLU A 233 14.01 -11.35 41.44
CA GLU A 233 14.15 -12.81 41.60
C GLU A 233 12.81 -13.57 41.54
N GLU A 234 11.65 -12.91 41.69
CA GLU A 234 10.34 -13.57 41.56
C GLU A 234 10.09 -14.02 40.11
N TYR A 235 10.35 -13.14 39.14
CA TYR A 235 9.93 -13.32 37.74
C TYR A 235 11.07 -13.74 36.82
N TYR A 236 12.33 -13.45 37.20
CA TYR A 236 13.51 -13.80 36.44
C TYR A 236 14.43 -14.78 37.18
N ASN A 237 14.71 -15.92 36.55
CA ASN A 237 15.72 -16.88 37.01
C ASN A 237 17.04 -16.66 36.26
N SER A 238 18.01 -16.04 36.93
CA SER A 238 19.34 -15.77 36.36
C SER A 238 20.17 -17.01 36.06
N ASN A 239 19.92 -18.16 36.71
CA ASN A 239 20.68 -19.39 36.43
C ASN A 239 20.34 -19.99 35.06
N ASN A 240 19.12 -19.78 34.59
CA ASN A 240 18.62 -20.32 33.31
C ASN A 240 18.26 -19.21 32.31
N ALA A 241 18.50 -17.93 32.66
CA ALA A 241 17.98 -16.77 31.98
C ALA A 241 16.50 -16.94 31.59
N ALA A 242 15.63 -17.26 32.56
CA ALA A 242 14.24 -17.63 32.29
C ALA A 242 13.28 -16.62 32.93
N PHE A 243 12.40 -16.03 32.12
CA PHE A 243 11.46 -14.97 32.48
C PHE A 243 10.01 -15.40 32.30
N PHE A 244 9.17 -15.12 33.31
CA PHE A 244 7.73 -15.31 33.22
C PHE A 244 7.00 -14.28 34.09
N TYR A 245 6.29 -13.35 33.45
CA TYR A 245 5.41 -12.38 34.09
C TYR A 245 3.93 -12.66 33.80
N ASP A 246 3.10 -12.67 34.84
CA ASP A 246 1.66 -12.98 34.80
C ASP A 246 0.78 -11.83 35.33
N GLY A 247 1.36 -10.62 35.44
CA GLY A 247 0.63 -9.44 35.91
C GLY A 247 -0.02 -8.63 34.79
N GLU A 248 -0.58 -7.46 35.14
CA GLU A 248 -1.40 -6.64 34.24
C GLU A 248 -0.74 -5.30 33.81
N GLU A 249 0.40 -4.94 34.42
CA GLU A 249 1.19 -3.74 34.06
C GLU A 249 1.62 -3.77 32.60
N LYS A 250 1.55 -2.64 31.91
CA LYS A 250 1.65 -2.56 30.44
C LYS A 250 3.09 -2.68 29.93
N PRO A 251 3.29 -3.12 28.67
CA PRO A 251 4.62 -3.21 28.10
C PRO A 251 5.36 -1.88 28.16
N ASP A 252 6.68 -1.96 28.32
CA ASP A 252 7.59 -0.82 28.46
C ASP A 252 8.93 -1.03 27.74
N HIS A 253 9.17 -2.23 27.20
CA HIS A 253 10.42 -2.60 26.54
C HIS A 253 10.15 -3.45 25.31
N ASP A 254 11.00 -3.31 24.31
CA ASP A 254 10.91 -4.04 23.04
C ASP A 254 12.13 -4.94 22.87
N VAL A 255 11.86 -6.17 22.49
CA VAL A 255 12.84 -7.25 22.34
C VAL A 255 12.56 -8.03 21.07
N VAL A 256 13.40 -9.02 20.78
CA VAL A 256 13.31 -9.76 19.52
C VAL A 256 13.12 -11.24 19.78
N ILE A 257 12.05 -11.83 19.25
CA ILE A 257 11.87 -13.28 19.21
C ILE A 257 12.83 -13.84 18.15
N VAL A 258 13.72 -14.76 18.57
CA VAL A 258 14.72 -15.38 17.69
C VAL A 258 14.56 -16.90 17.59
N GLY A 259 13.57 -17.47 18.26
CA GLY A 259 13.36 -18.91 18.26
C GLY A 259 12.37 -19.34 19.33
N TRP A 260 12.26 -20.65 19.50
CA TRP A 260 11.41 -21.27 20.50
C TRP A 260 11.87 -22.68 20.88
N ASP A 261 11.42 -23.14 22.04
CA ASP A 261 11.53 -24.51 22.50
C ASP A 261 10.24 -24.92 23.22
N ASP A 262 9.44 -25.78 22.58
CA ASP A 262 8.16 -26.28 23.12
C ASP A 262 8.32 -27.18 24.35
N ASN A 263 9.53 -27.73 24.57
CA ASN A 263 9.84 -28.58 25.72
C ASN A 263 10.64 -27.83 26.79
N TYR A 264 10.80 -26.50 26.67
CA TYR A 264 11.51 -25.73 27.68
C TYR A 264 10.81 -25.86 29.03
N SER A 265 11.47 -26.50 30.00
CA SER A 265 10.79 -26.94 31.21
C SER A 265 10.28 -25.76 32.02
N ARG A 266 9.00 -25.81 32.43
CA ARG A 266 8.39 -24.85 33.36
C ARG A 266 9.10 -24.75 34.72
N ASN A 267 9.96 -25.71 35.05
CA ASN A 267 10.76 -25.69 36.28
C ASN A 267 12.06 -24.86 36.13
N ASN A 268 12.36 -24.36 34.94
CA ASN A 268 13.47 -23.43 34.72
C ASN A 268 13.15 -22.01 35.19
N PHE A 269 11.86 -21.67 35.34
CA PHE A 269 11.38 -20.37 35.81
C PHE A 269 11.23 -20.36 37.35
N ASN A 270 11.46 -19.19 37.97
CA ASN A 270 11.25 -19.03 39.42
C ASN A 270 9.77 -19.05 39.78
N LYS A 271 8.98 -18.22 39.10
CA LYS A 271 7.52 -18.35 39.05
C LYS A 271 7.14 -19.42 38.04
N LYS A 272 6.28 -20.35 38.42
CA LYS A 272 5.99 -21.53 37.60
C LYS A 272 4.84 -21.25 36.60
N PRO A 273 5.09 -21.20 35.28
CA PRO A 273 4.02 -21.06 34.28
C PRO A 273 3.17 -22.33 34.20
N ASP A 274 2.00 -22.27 33.57
CA ASP A 274 1.02 -23.38 33.53
C ASP A 274 1.50 -24.63 32.78
N GLY A 275 2.35 -24.46 31.78
CA GLY A 275 2.94 -25.53 30.98
C GLY A 275 4.41 -25.27 30.62
N ASP A 276 5.02 -26.26 29.98
CA ASP A 276 6.34 -26.11 29.35
C ASP A 276 6.22 -25.24 28.08
N GLY A 277 7.35 -24.74 27.61
CA GLY A 277 7.44 -23.97 26.37
C GLY A 277 7.89 -22.54 26.58
N ALA A 278 8.83 -22.08 25.75
CA ALA A 278 9.34 -20.73 25.80
C ALA A 278 9.76 -20.21 24.42
N TRP A 279 9.60 -18.89 24.25
CA TRP A 279 10.28 -18.12 23.22
C TRP A 279 11.74 -17.90 23.61
N ILE A 280 12.64 -17.96 22.63
CA ILE A 280 14.02 -17.51 22.77
C ILE A 280 14.05 -16.04 22.38
N ILE A 281 14.48 -15.19 23.30
CA ILE A 281 14.43 -13.74 23.15
C ILE A 281 15.85 -13.17 23.12
N ARG A 282 16.10 -12.29 22.16
CA ARG A 282 17.28 -11.43 22.06
C ARG A 282 16.96 -10.08 22.68
N ASN A 283 17.82 -9.64 23.59
CA ASN A 283 17.74 -8.33 24.25
C ASN A 283 18.76 -7.35 23.66
N SER A 284 18.71 -6.09 24.09
CA SER A 284 19.55 -4.97 23.67
C SER A 284 20.37 -4.36 24.81
N TRP A 285 20.67 -5.12 25.87
CA TRP A 285 21.44 -4.65 27.04
C TRP A 285 22.88 -5.18 27.09
N GLY A 286 23.43 -5.55 25.93
CA GLY A 286 24.78 -6.09 25.81
C GLY A 286 24.88 -7.59 26.11
N SER A 287 26.01 -8.18 25.71
CA SER A 287 26.26 -9.63 25.82
C SER A 287 26.52 -10.10 27.25
N ASP A 288 26.85 -9.19 28.17
CA ASP A 288 27.12 -9.53 29.58
C ASP A 288 25.82 -9.73 30.39
N TRP A 289 24.68 -9.33 29.82
CA TRP A 289 23.36 -9.51 30.45
C TRP A 289 22.73 -10.85 30.02
N GLY A 290 22.06 -11.52 30.96
CA GLY A 290 21.38 -12.80 30.71
C GLY A 290 22.30 -13.91 30.23
N ASP A 291 21.82 -14.75 29.30
CA ASP A 291 22.61 -15.80 28.65
C ASP A 291 23.22 -15.25 27.36
N GLY A 292 24.30 -14.47 27.50
CA GLY A 292 25.01 -13.89 26.35
C GLY A 292 24.20 -12.83 25.60
N GLY A 293 23.30 -12.12 26.28
CA GLY A 293 22.34 -11.16 25.70
C GLY A 293 20.97 -11.76 25.36
N TYR A 294 20.75 -13.04 25.67
CA TYR A 294 19.50 -13.75 25.41
C TYR A 294 18.83 -14.21 26.70
N PHE A 295 17.55 -14.54 26.61
CA PHE A 295 16.78 -15.19 27.68
C PHE A 295 15.61 -15.98 27.10
N TYR A 296 14.99 -16.82 27.91
CA TYR A 296 13.79 -17.58 27.60
C TYR A 296 12.57 -16.90 28.22
N MET A 297 11.57 -16.58 27.41
CA MET A 297 10.28 -16.04 27.87
C MET A 297 9.22 -17.12 27.78
N SER A 298 8.53 -17.40 28.88
CA SER A 298 7.43 -18.37 28.91
C SER A 298 6.36 -18.04 27.87
N TYR A 299 5.79 -19.05 27.20
CA TYR A 299 4.60 -18.87 26.35
C TYR A 299 3.37 -18.37 27.12
N TYR A 300 3.39 -18.49 28.44
CA TYR A 300 2.30 -18.09 29.32
C TYR A 300 2.46 -16.67 29.86
N ASP A 301 3.53 -15.96 29.48
CA ASP A 301 3.71 -14.55 29.84
C ASP A 301 2.51 -13.70 29.38
N SER A 302 2.10 -12.73 30.19
CA SER A 302 0.97 -11.83 29.88
C SER A 302 1.11 -11.12 28.53
N TYR A 303 2.35 -10.95 28.05
CA TYR A 303 2.66 -10.30 26.78
C TYR A 303 3.41 -11.23 25.81
N ALA A 304 3.35 -12.55 26.02
CA ALA A 304 3.87 -13.51 25.05
C ALA A 304 3.22 -13.27 23.68
N GLY A 305 4.02 -12.81 22.72
CA GLY A 305 3.54 -12.51 21.37
C GLY A 305 2.78 -11.19 21.22
N SER A 306 2.97 -10.22 22.13
CA SER A 306 2.40 -8.88 21.98
C SER A 306 3.13 -8.06 20.90
N ASN A 307 2.36 -7.33 20.08
CA ASN A 307 2.87 -6.42 19.05
C ASN A 307 3.86 -7.08 18.07
N VAL A 308 3.72 -8.38 17.80
CA VAL A 308 4.72 -9.07 16.98
C VAL A 308 4.76 -8.45 15.58
N THR A 309 5.96 -8.02 15.19
CA THR A 309 6.15 -7.27 13.95
C THR A 309 7.36 -7.79 13.20
N ALA A 310 7.14 -8.08 11.93
CA ALA A 310 8.13 -8.56 10.98
C ALA A 310 8.59 -7.38 10.11
N PHE A 311 9.84 -6.92 10.29
CA PHE A 311 10.46 -5.95 9.39
C PHE A 311 11.16 -6.71 8.25
N HIS A 312 10.37 -7.24 7.33
CA HIS A 312 10.85 -8.08 6.24
C HIS A 312 10.92 -7.29 4.92
N ASN A 313 11.37 -7.94 3.85
CA ASN A 313 11.35 -7.42 2.48
C ASN A 313 11.99 -6.02 2.33
N ALA A 314 13.27 -5.92 2.70
CA ALA A 314 14.09 -4.75 2.42
C ALA A 314 14.91 -4.99 1.14
N GLN A 315 14.84 -4.03 0.21
CA GLN A 315 15.49 -4.12 -1.11
C GLN A 315 16.56 -3.06 -1.27
N ALA A 316 17.47 -3.25 -2.24
CA ALA A 316 18.46 -2.24 -2.59
C ALA A 316 17.78 -0.93 -3.05
N THR A 317 18.47 0.20 -2.88
CA THR A 317 17.89 1.54 -3.10
C THR A 317 17.78 1.96 -4.56
N ASP A 318 18.27 1.14 -5.48
CA ASP A 318 18.11 1.32 -6.93
C ASP A 318 16.76 0.80 -7.46
N ASN A 319 15.89 0.29 -6.59
CA ASN A 319 14.59 -0.24 -6.96
C ASN A 319 13.60 0.83 -7.45
N TYR A 320 13.78 2.12 -7.11
CA TYR A 320 12.90 3.21 -7.56
C TYR A 320 13.67 4.52 -7.77
N SER A 321 13.21 5.34 -8.71
CA SER A 321 13.75 6.68 -8.99
C SER A 321 13.17 7.77 -8.10
N GLN A 322 11.88 7.66 -7.73
CA GLN A 322 11.18 8.67 -6.93
C GLN A 322 10.13 8.04 -6.02
N ILE A 323 9.84 8.74 -4.93
CA ILE A 323 8.69 8.52 -4.06
C ILE A 323 7.84 9.79 -4.02
N TYR A 324 6.53 9.64 -4.24
CA TYR A 324 5.53 10.67 -4.05
C TYR A 324 4.72 10.31 -2.81
N GLN A 325 4.68 11.20 -1.83
CA GLN A 325 4.04 10.95 -0.53
C GLN A 325 3.64 12.26 0.14
N TYR A 326 2.61 12.19 0.99
CA TYR A 326 2.19 13.29 1.88
C TYR A 326 2.18 12.89 3.36
N ASP A 327 2.52 11.62 3.66
CA ASP A 327 2.37 10.96 4.95
C ASP A 327 3.74 10.49 5.53
N PRO A 328 4.72 11.39 5.77
CA PRO A 328 6.03 10.99 6.28
C PRO A 328 6.00 10.30 7.66
N LEU A 329 5.01 10.54 8.51
CA LEU A 329 4.83 9.86 9.79
C LEU A 329 3.98 8.59 9.67
N GLY A 330 3.51 8.26 8.46
CA GLY A 330 2.79 7.02 8.19
C GLY A 330 1.48 6.90 8.96
N ASN A 331 1.09 5.65 9.26
CA ASN A 331 -0.21 5.35 9.83
C ASN A 331 -0.29 5.66 11.34
N ILE A 332 -0.94 6.78 11.67
CA ILE A 332 -1.16 7.26 13.04
C ILE A 332 -2.61 7.10 13.47
N SER A 333 -3.53 7.13 12.51
CA SER A 333 -4.96 6.99 12.73
C SER A 333 -5.62 6.33 11.51
N ALA A 334 -6.93 6.15 11.57
CA ALA A 334 -7.73 5.70 10.46
C ALA A 334 -9.02 6.52 10.34
N MET A 335 -9.53 6.66 9.13
CA MET A 335 -10.79 7.33 8.83
C MET A 335 -11.81 6.37 8.23
N GLY A 336 -13.07 6.61 8.53
CA GLY A 336 -14.17 5.74 8.13
C GLY A 336 -15.50 6.45 7.93
N TYR A 337 -16.47 5.66 7.51
CA TYR A 337 -17.85 6.07 7.34
C TYR A 337 -18.77 5.04 8.00
N PRO A 338 -19.96 5.44 8.48
CA PRO A 338 -20.89 4.54 9.16
C PRO A 338 -21.58 3.51 8.23
N ASP A 339 -21.08 3.33 7.01
CA ASP A 339 -21.64 2.45 6.00
C ASP A 339 -21.15 1.02 6.27
N GLY A 340 -22.08 0.15 6.69
CA GLY A 340 -21.80 -1.11 7.39
C GLY A 340 -21.19 -2.26 6.57
N ASP A 341 -20.42 -1.97 5.51
CA ASP A 341 -19.67 -2.96 4.74
C ASP A 341 -18.15 -2.83 4.91
N ASN A 342 -17.70 -1.99 5.86
CA ASN A 342 -16.29 -1.71 6.14
C ASN A 342 -15.51 -1.28 4.90
N THR A 343 -16.15 -0.49 4.02
CA THR A 343 -15.55 -0.03 2.76
C THR A 343 -15.49 1.48 2.71
N ALA A 344 -14.34 2.01 2.30
CA ALA A 344 -14.15 3.44 2.07
C ALA A 344 -13.04 3.66 1.05
N TRP A 345 -13.07 4.82 0.40
CA TRP A 345 -12.06 5.22 -0.58
C TRP A 345 -11.13 6.25 0.05
N GLY A 346 -9.83 6.05 -0.11
CA GLY A 346 -8.81 7.05 0.14
C GLY A 346 -8.08 7.39 -1.16
N ALA A 347 -7.64 8.62 -1.33
CA ALA A 347 -6.94 9.02 -2.54
C ALA A 347 -5.96 10.17 -2.31
N ASN A 348 -4.83 10.14 -3.00
CA ASN A 348 -3.89 11.25 -3.07
C ASN A 348 -3.71 11.73 -4.51
N ILE A 349 -3.66 13.04 -4.71
CA ILE A 349 -3.35 13.69 -6.00
C ILE A 349 -1.92 14.20 -5.96
N TYR A 350 -1.10 13.73 -6.89
CA TYR A 350 0.31 14.10 -7.03
C TYR A 350 0.56 14.90 -8.31
N THR A 351 1.70 15.58 -8.34
CA THR A 351 2.27 16.15 -9.58
C THR A 351 3.59 15.45 -9.86
N ALA A 352 3.71 14.80 -11.02
CA ALA A 352 4.91 14.08 -11.42
C ALA A 352 6.12 15.03 -11.53
N ALA A 353 7.20 14.73 -10.81
CA ALA A 353 8.42 15.53 -10.82
C ALA A 353 9.30 15.26 -12.06
N ALA A 354 9.18 14.05 -12.62
CA ALA A 354 9.92 13.58 -13.77
C ALA A 354 9.02 12.80 -14.73
N SER A 355 9.49 12.58 -15.96
CA SER A 355 8.81 11.70 -16.92
C SER A 355 9.26 10.26 -16.69
N ASP A 356 8.61 9.60 -15.75
CA ASP A 356 8.95 8.25 -15.28
C ASP A 356 7.76 7.28 -15.48
N ASN A 357 7.95 6.01 -15.15
CA ASN A 357 6.86 5.04 -15.04
C ASN A 357 6.50 4.87 -13.56
N LEU A 358 5.24 5.09 -13.19
CA LEU A 358 4.69 4.67 -11.90
C LEU A 358 4.57 3.15 -11.89
N THR A 359 5.36 2.49 -11.05
CA THR A 359 5.54 1.04 -11.04
C THR A 359 5.05 0.39 -9.77
N ALA A 360 4.92 1.14 -8.67
CA ALA A 360 4.37 0.60 -7.43
C ALA A 360 3.60 1.67 -6.63
N VAL A 361 2.73 1.19 -5.75
CA VAL A 361 1.98 1.99 -4.77
C VAL A 361 2.11 1.32 -3.42
N SER A 362 2.32 2.07 -2.33
CA SER A 362 2.22 1.51 -0.98
C SER A 362 1.03 2.05 -0.20
N THR A 363 0.53 1.24 0.73
CA THR A 363 -0.44 1.64 1.74
C THR A 363 -0.33 0.74 2.97
N TYR A 364 -1.24 0.91 3.93
CA TYR A 364 -1.33 0.08 5.13
C TYR A 364 -2.59 -0.79 5.13
N ALA A 365 -2.43 -2.07 5.45
CA ALA A 365 -3.53 -2.94 5.84
C ALA A 365 -3.76 -2.78 7.35
N LEU A 366 -4.98 -2.44 7.76
CA LEU A 366 -5.31 -2.23 9.17
C LEU A 366 -5.65 -3.53 9.90
N THR A 367 -6.19 -4.52 9.19
CA THR A 367 -6.57 -5.82 9.74
C THR A 367 -6.22 -6.96 8.77
N PRO A 368 -6.09 -8.20 9.28
CA PRO A 368 -6.02 -9.38 8.42
C PRO A 368 -7.20 -9.44 7.43
N GLY A 369 -6.90 -9.73 6.17
CA GLY A 369 -7.88 -9.79 5.09
C GLY A 369 -8.30 -8.43 4.52
N THR A 370 -7.62 -7.33 4.87
CA THR A 370 -7.84 -6.05 4.18
C THR A 370 -7.61 -6.22 2.68
N THR A 371 -8.52 -5.69 1.86
CA THR A 371 -8.34 -5.59 0.41
C THR A 371 -8.17 -4.13 -0.01
N ALA A 372 -7.25 -3.87 -0.93
CA ALA A 372 -7.02 -2.57 -1.54
C ALA A 372 -7.19 -2.68 -3.06
N GLU A 373 -8.28 -2.15 -3.60
CA GLU A 373 -8.47 -1.97 -5.05
C GLU A 373 -7.88 -0.61 -5.45
N ILE A 374 -6.69 -0.66 -6.02
CA ILE A 374 -5.84 0.46 -6.42
C ILE A 374 -6.21 0.86 -7.84
N THR A 375 -6.50 2.13 -8.05
CA THR A 375 -6.83 2.72 -9.34
C THR A 375 -5.99 3.96 -9.57
N VAL A 376 -5.38 4.08 -10.76
CA VAL A 376 -4.55 5.23 -11.12
C VAL A 376 -5.23 6.03 -12.23
N TYR A 377 -5.36 7.33 -12.02
CA TYR A 377 -5.85 8.29 -13.01
C TYR A 377 -4.76 9.29 -13.37
N THR A 378 -4.65 9.68 -14.64
CA THR A 378 -3.79 10.80 -15.09
C THR A 378 -4.62 11.97 -15.60
N ASP A 379 -4.02 13.16 -15.62
CA ASP A 379 -4.65 14.40 -16.06
C ASP A 379 -5.87 14.76 -15.20
N VAL A 380 -5.76 14.52 -13.90
CA VAL A 380 -6.82 14.76 -12.92
C VAL A 380 -7.01 16.26 -12.65
N ASN A 381 -8.24 16.65 -12.39
CA ASN A 381 -8.60 17.99 -11.94
C ASN A 381 -8.41 18.14 -10.43
N ASP A 382 -8.14 19.37 -9.99
CA ASP A 382 -8.02 19.70 -8.57
C ASP A 382 -9.27 19.31 -7.79
N GLY A 383 -9.06 18.67 -6.64
CA GLY A 383 -10.15 18.22 -5.76
C GLY A 383 -10.96 17.03 -6.25
N LYS A 384 -10.58 16.42 -7.39
CA LYS A 384 -11.33 15.33 -8.03
C LYS A 384 -10.42 14.15 -8.39
N PRO A 385 -10.06 13.29 -7.41
CA PRO A 385 -9.10 12.20 -7.60
C PRO A 385 -9.50 11.17 -8.66
N ASN A 386 -10.80 10.96 -8.89
CA ASN A 386 -11.32 10.02 -9.87
C ASN A 386 -11.65 10.66 -11.24
N SER A 387 -11.19 11.89 -11.48
CA SER A 387 -11.33 12.56 -12.77
C SER A 387 -10.20 12.19 -13.73
N GLY A 388 -10.18 12.76 -14.93
CA GLY A 388 -9.12 12.51 -15.90
C GLY A 388 -9.23 11.13 -16.58
N THR A 389 -8.09 10.58 -16.97
CA THR A 389 -7.99 9.32 -17.73
C THR A 389 -7.61 8.17 -16.80
N LEU A 390 -8.46 7.16 -16.69
CA LEU A 390 -8.13 5.90 -16.02
C LEU A 390 -6.99 5.19 -16.75
N ARG A 391 -5.94 4.78 -16.02
CA ARG A 391 -4.76 4.12 -16.60
C ARG A 391 -4.62 2.66 -16.20
N THR A 392 -4.91 2.34 -14.93
CA THR A 392 -4.86 0.96 -14.44
C THR A 392 -5.76 0.80 -13.22
N THR A 393 -6.21 -0.44 -13.00
CA THR A 393 -6.89 -0.91 -11.79
C THR A 393 -6.32 -2.27 -11.42
N GLN A 394 -5.97 -2.46 -10.14
CA GLN A 394 -5.45 -3.70 -9.60
C GLN A 394 -5.89 -3.87 -8.15
N THR A 395 -6.16 -5.10 -7.73
CA THR A 395 -6.57 -5.39 -6.36
C THR A 395 -5.54 -6.23 -5.65
N ALA A 396 -5.12 -5.78 -4.46
CA ALA A 396 -4.31 -6.54 -3.53
C ALA A 396 -5.16 -6.99 -2.33
N THR A 397 -4.82 -8.15 -1.75
CA THR A 397 -5.40 -8.66 -0.51
C THR A 397 -4.27 -9.02 0.43
N PHE A 398 -4.37 -8.58 1.68
CA PHE A 398 -3.31 -8.74 2.67
C PHE A 398 -3.73 -9.76 3.72
N GLU A 399 -2.92 -10.80 3.91
CA GLU A 399 -3.19 -11.83 4.93
C GLU A 399 -3.07 -11.28 6.35
N CYS A 400 -2.24 -10.25 6.54
CA CYS A 400 -1.97 -9.62 7.81
C CYS A 400 -2.13 -8.10 7.70
N GLY A 401 -2.28 -7.43 8.86
CA GLY A 401 -2.13 -5.98 8.92
C GLY A 401 -0.66 -5.59 8.72
N GLY A 402 -0.37 -4.37 8.28
CA GLY A 402 1.00 -3.95 8.02
C GLY A 402 1.15 -2.86 6.98
N TYR A 403 2.40 -2.53 6.66
CA TYR A 403 2.79 -1.70 5.52
C TYR A 403 3.15 -2.58 4.33
N TYR A 404 2.68 -2.23 3.13
CA TYR A 404 2.91 -3.00 1.92
C TYR A 404 3.20 -2.08 0.74
N THR A 405 4.22 -2.42 -0.04
CA THR A 405 4.45 -1.87 -1.38
C THR A 405 3.95 -2.88 -2.41
N ILE A 406 3.04 -2.44 -3.28
CA ILE A 406 2.35 -3.26 -4.28
C ILE A 406 2.86 -2.84 -5.65
N ASP A 407 3.54 -3.77 -6.33
CA ASP A 407 3.92 -3.60 -7.73
C ASP A 407 2.66 -3.55 -8.61
N LEU A 408 2.64 -2.59 -9.54
CA LEU A 408 1.58 -2.44 -10.51
C LEU A 408 1.82 -3.40 -11.68
N ASP A 409 0.85 -4.27 -11.95
CA ASP A 409 0.87 -5.21 -13.09
C ASP A 409 1.02 -4.47 -14.43
N ASN A 410 0.48 -3.25 -14.50
CA ASN A 410 0.58 -2.35 -15.65
C ASN A 410 1.14 -0.99 -15.21
N PRO A 411 2.46 -0.76 -15.35
CA PRO A 411 3.08 0.51 -15.02
C PRO A 411 2.47 1.69 -15.80
N VAL A 412 2.33 2.83 -15.14
CA VAL A 412 1.71 4.02 -15.74
C VAL A 412 2.76 5.05 -16.12
N GLY A 413 2.93 5.27 -17.42
CA GLY A 413 3.79 6.34 -17.92
C GLY A 413 3.27 7.72 -17.53
N LEU A 414 4.09 8.48 -16.80
CA LEU A 414 3.85 9.85 -16.34
C LEU A 414 4.74 10.84 -17.09
N VAL A 415 4.26 12.06 -17.31
CA VAL A 415 5.06 13.16 -17.87
C VAL A 415 5.38 14.17 -16.77
N ALA A 416 6.59 14.73 -16.76
CA ALA A 416 6.94 15.78 -15.80
C ALA A 416 5.92 16.93 -15.81
N GLY A 417 5.43 17.30 -14.63
CA GLY A 417 4.38 18.29 -14.42
C GLY A 417 2.94 17.77 -14.57
N GLN A 418 2.74 16.51 -14.99
CA GLN A 418 1.42 15.89 -15.10
C GLN A 418 0.85 15.61 -13.71
N LYS A 419 -0.43 15.94 -13.52
CA LYS A 419 -1.17 15.51 -12.32
C LYS A 419 -1.68 14.10 -12.49
N PHE A 420 -1.52 13.29 -11.45
CA PHE A 420 -2.07 11.95 -11.39
C PHE A 420 -2.62 11.68 -10.00
N ALA A 421 -3.61 10.80 -9.90
CA ALA A 421 -4.17 10.38 -8.63
C ALA A 421 -4.00 8.89 -8.46
N VAL A 422 -3.72 8.49 -7.23
CA VAL A 422 -3.85 7.11 -6.78
C VAL A 422 -5.06 7.05 -5.87
N VAL A 423 -6.06 6.28 -6.28
CA VAL A 423 -7.30 6.06 -5.55
C VAL A 423 -7.32 4.62 -5.07
N ILE A 424 -7.53 4.39 -3.79
CA ILE A 424 -7.63 3.06 -3.21
C ILE A 424 -9.00 2.90 -2.56
N LYS A 425 -9.75 1.89 -3.01
CA LYS A 425 -10.92 1.39 -2.30
C LYS A 425 -10.46 0.35 -1.29
N PHE A 426 -10.53 0.71 -0.01
CA PHE A 426 -10.23 -0.17 1.10
C PHE A 426 -11.48 -0.94 1.50
N ARG A 427 -11.32 -2.24 1.78
CA ARG A 427 -12.25 -3.00 2.59
C ARG A 427 -11.48 -3.58 3.77
N THR A 428 -11.88 -3.25 4.98
CA THR A 428 -11.11 -3.58 6.19
C THR A 428 -11.95 -4.38 7.19
N PRO A 429 -11.81 -5.72 7.24
CA PRO A 429 -12.57 -6.55 8.17
C PRO A 429 -12.46 -6.06 9.63
N GLY A 430 -13.59 -6.02 10.35
CA GLY A 430 -13.62 -5.69 11.78
C GLY A 430 -13.71 -4.20 12.17
N THR A 431 -13.54 -3.25 11.24
CA THR A 431 -13.66 -1.81 11.53
C THR A 431 -14.25 -1.02 10.35
N ASN A 432 -14.98 0.05 10.64
CA ASN A 432 -15.48 0.98 9.62
C ASN A 432 -14.45 2.06 9.26
N GLU A 433 -13.45 2.29 10.12
CA GLU A 433 -12.30 3.16 9.91
C GLU A 433 -11.30 2.49 8.97
N SER A 434 -11.69 2.37 7.71
CA SER A 434 -11.00 1.53 6.72
C SER A 434 -9.81 2.21 6.05
N VAL A 435 -9.74 3.55 6.07
CA VAL A 435 -8.71 4.31 5.37
C VAL A 435 -7.57 4.68 6.34
N PRO A 436 -6.36 4.15 6.18
CA PRO A 436 -5.22 4.54 7.01
C PRO A 436 -4.81 5.99 6.72
N VAL A 437 -4.55 6.76 7.77
CA VAL A 437 -4.16 8.17 7.66
C VAL A 437 -2.98 8.52 8.57
N GLU A 438 -2.13 9.41 8.08
CA GLU A 438 -1.28 10.23 8.93
C GLU A 438 -2.15 11.32 9.54
N SER A 439 -2.02 11.57 10.84
CA SER A 439 -2.76 12.61 11.54
C SER A 439 -1.89 13.28 12.60
N LEU A 440 -2.22 14.54 12.90
CA LEU A 440 -1.62 15.27 14.01
C LEU A 440 -2.16 14.73 15.34
N VAL A 441 -1.25 14.18 16.15
CA VAL A 441 -1.49 13.84 17.55
C VAL A 441 -0.46 14.61 18.37
N ALA A 442 -0.94 15.48 19.28
CA ALA A 442 -0.06 16.27 20.11
C ALA A 442 0.85 15.38 20.98
N GLU A 443 2.10 15.79 21.17
CA GLU A 443 3.11 15.07 21.96
C GLU A 443 3.49 13.69 21.40
N TYR A 444 3.20 13.45 20.11
CA TYR A 444 3.57 12.22 19.41
C TYR A 444 3.90 12.48 17.94
N SER A 445 2.96 13.02 17.16
CA SER A 445 3.10 13.29 15.73
C SER A 445 2.79 14.76 15.39
N SER A 446 3.22 15.70 16.23
CA SER A 446 2.89 17.12 16.03
C SER A 446 3.44 17.72 14.73
N ALA A 447 4.45 17.07 14.13
CA ALA A 447 5.00 17.43 12.83
C ALA A 447 4.15 17.01 11.62
N ALA A 448 3.07 16.22 11.82
CA ALA A 448 2.14 15.88 10.75
C ALA A 448 1.49 17.14 10.16
N SER A 449 1.39 17.21 8.84
CA SER A 449 0.85 18.37 8.14
C SER A 449 0.19 17.97 6.83
N ALA A 450 -0.97 18.56 6.53
CA ALA A 450 -1.70 18.32 5.29
C ALA A 450 -2.03 19.64 4.59
N ASN A 451 -1.85 19.71 3.27
CA ASN A 451 -2.29 20.86 2.49
C ASN A 451 -3.64 20.57 1.81
N PRO A 452 -4.52 21.59 1.68
CA PRO A 452 -5.75 21.43 0.93
C PRO A 452 -5.49 20.97 -0.50
N GLY A 453 -6.27 20.00 -0.97
CA GLY A 453 -6.20 19.51 -2.34
C GLY A 453 -5.27 18.32 -2.58
N GLU A 454 -4.56 17.83 -1.57
CA GLU A 454 -3.60 16.72 -1.69
C GLU A 454 -4.25 15.35 -1.45
N SER A 455 -4.97 15.22 -0.33
CA SER A 455 -5.44 13.93 0.21
C SER A 455 -6.94 13.94 0.48
N PHE A 456 -7.64 12.88 0.09
CA PHE A 456 -9.10 12.82 0.10
C PHE A 456 -9.67 11.47 0.54
N THR A 457 -10.87 11.50 1.12
CA THR A 457 -11.67 10.29 1.37
C THR A 457 -13.06 10.39 0.76
N SER A 458 -13.69 9.25 0.48
CA SER A 458 -15.08 9.16 0.04
C SER A 458 -15.71 7.86 0.51
N ASN A 459 -17.02 7.88 0.75
CA ASN A 459 -17.82 6.68 1.06
C ASN A 459 -18.45 6.03 -0.19
N THR A 460 -18.34 6.67 -1.36
CA THR A 460 -18.93 6.15 -2.61
C THR A 460 -17.90 5.95 -3.71
N GLY A 461 -16.77 6.66 -3.67
CA GLY A 461 -15.73 6.63 -4.71
C GLY A 461 -16.13 7.30 -6.04
N THR A 462 -17.42 7.54 -6.26
CA THR A 462 -17.98 8.21 -7.45
C THR A 462 -18.66 9.54 -7.15
N GLY A 463 -18.93 9.84 -5.87
CA GLY A 463 -19.56 11.08 -5.41
C GLY A 463 -18.54 12.07 -4.83
N GLY A 464 -18.99 12.86 -3.83
CA GLY A 464 -18.16 13.87 -3.19
C GLY A 464 -16.90 13.29 -2.53
N TRP A 465 -15.79 14.02 -2.69
CA TRP A 465 -14.52 13.75 -2.04
C TRP A 465 -14.29 14.74 -0.90
N TYR A 466 -14.13 14.23 0.32
CA TYR A 466 -13.79 15.03 1.48
C TYR A 466 -12.28 15.27 1.51
N ASP A 467 -11.88 16.54 1.58
CA ASP A 467 -10.48 16.95 1.71
C ASP A 467 -10.02 16.73 3.16
N THR A 468 -9.12 15.76 3.35
CA THR A 468 -8.67 15.29 4.68
C THR A 468 -7.86 16.33 5.45
N SER A 469 -7.33 17.37 4.78
CA SER A 469 -6.64 18.48 5.47
C SER A 469 -7.55 19.23 6.45
N LYS A 470 -8.87 19.09 6.31
CA LYS A 470 -9.88 19.72 7.18
C LYS A 470 -10.13 18.94 8.47
N LYS A 471 -9.61 17.72 8.58
CA LYS A 471 -9.76 16.85 9.75
C LYS A 471 -8.39 16.45 10.28
N ASP A 472 -8.02 17.04 11.43
CA ASP A 472 -6.80 16.71 12.18
C ASP A 472 -5.50 16.82 11.36
N ASN A 473 -5.47 17.70 10.34
CA ASN A 473 -4.37 17.87 9.38
C ASN A 473 -3.91 16.53 8.79
N SER A 474 -4.86 15.71 8.35
CA SER A 474 -4.55 14.34 7.96
C SER A 474 -4.24 14.18 6.48
N ASN A 475 -3.40 13.21 6.16
CA ASN A 475 -3.16 12.71 4.80
C ASN A 475 -3.46 11.22 4.72
N VAL A 476 -4.01 10.76 3.60
CA VAL A 476 -4.20 9.32 3.38
C VAL A 476 -2.83 8.69 3.19
N CYS A 477 -2.60 7.56 3.88
CA CYS A 477 -1.35 6.79 3.76
C CYS A 477 -1.28 6.04 2.43
N ILE A 478 -0.93 6.77 1.37
CA ILE A 478 -0.66 6.27 0.04
C ILE A 478 0.68 6.85 -0.37
N LYS A 479 1.59 6.00 -0.85
CA LYS A 479 2.81 6.45 -1.53
C LYS A 479 2.84 5.88 -2.93
N ALA A 480 3.39 6.64 -3.87
CA ALA A 480 3.52 6.24 -5.26
C ALA A 480 5.01 6.22 -5.64
N PHE A 481 5.46 5.14 -6.27
CA PHE A 481 6.86 4.92 -6.58
C PHE A 481 7.08 4.80 -8.08
N THR A 482 8.04 5.55 -8.60
CA THR A 482 8.36 5.50 -10.02
C THR A 482 9.72 4.89 -10.27
N GLN A 483 9.92 4.41 -11.49
CA GLN A 483 11.23 4.07 -12.04
C GLN A 483 11.48 4.90 -13.30
N SER A 484 12.74 5.26 -13.54
CA SER A 484 13.11 6.09 -14.69
C SER A 484 12.72 5.40 -15.99
N ARG A 485 12.18 6.14 -16.96
CA ARG A 485 11.93 5.58 -18.30
C ARG A 485 13.20 5.05 -18.97
N ASP A 486 14.37 5.56 -18.60
CA ASP A 486 15.66 5.06 -19.08
C ASP A 486 15.93 3.61 -18.62
N THR A 487 15.20 3.13 -17.61
CA THR A 487 15.28 1.73 -17.13
C THR A 487 14.27 0.80 -17.79
N PHE A 488 13.28 1.32 -18.54
CA PHE A 488 12.28 0.52 -19.26
C PHE A 488 12.13 0.97 -20.71
N ALA A 489 12.49 0.09 -21.64
CA ALA A 489 12.11 0.24 -23.03
C ALA A 489 10.56 0.31 -23.15
N ASN A 490 10.02 1.36 -23.80
CA ASN A 490 8.57 1.51 -23.99
C ASN A 490 8.16 1.30 -25.44
N CYS A 491 7.06 0.58 -25.64
CA CYS A 491 6.36 0.50 -26.91
C CYS A 491 5.14 1.44 -26.87
N LEU A 492 5.18 2.53 -27.64
CA LEU A 492 4.09 3.48 -27.79
C LEU A 492 3.24 3.15 -29.01
N TYR A 493 1.92 3.16 -28.89
CA TYR A 493 1.02 2.88 -30.01
C TYR A 493 -0.29 3.66 -29.94
N ARG A 494 -0.90 3.82 -31.12
CA ARG A 494 -2.24 4.37 -31.28
C ARG A 494 -2.92 3.79 -32.51
N THR A 495 -4.24 3.75 -32.50
CA THR A 495 -5.05 3.29 -33.64
C THR A 495 -5.89 4.41 -34.24
N HIS A 496 -6.23 4.26 -35.50
CA HIS A 496 -7.24 5.08 -36.19
C HIS A 496 -8.56 4.31 -36.17
N VAL A 497 -9.55 4.83 -35.46
CA VAL A 497 -10.86 4.21 -35.27
C VAL A 497 -11.86 4.84 -36.24
N GLN A 498 -12.71 4.03 -36.84
CA GLN A 498 -13.81 4.49 -37.69
C GLN A 498 -14.59 5.63 -37.01
N ASP A 499 -14.87 6.69 -37.78
CA ASP A 499 -15.66 7.86 -37.39
C ASP A 499 -15.10 8.70 -36.21
N GLN A 500 -14.05 8.22 -35.53
CA GLN A 500 -13.39 8.88 -34.40
C GLN A 500 -11.97 9.35 -34.73
N GLY A 501 -11.33 8.78 -35.75
CA GLY A 501 -9.98 9.13 -36.16
C GLY A 501 -8.89 8.56 -35.26
N TRP A 502 -7.72 9.21 -35.29
CA TRP A 502 -6.56 8.82 -34.48
C TRP A 502 -6.82 9.02 -32.99
N GLN A 503 -6.61 7.95 -32.22
CA GLN A 503 -6.66 7.98 -30.77
C GLN A 503 -5.36 8.53 -30.16
N ASN A 504 -5.38 8.76 -28.85
CA ASN A 504 -4.20 9.16 -28.09
C ASN A 504 -3.12 8.05 -28.11
N TRP A 505 -1.86 8.46 -27.98
CA TRP A 505 -0.75 7.53 -27.78
C TRP A 505 -0.87 6.86 -26.41
N LEU A 506 -0.76 5.55 -26.40
CA LEU A 506 -0.70 4.71 -25.22
C LEU A 506 0.63 3.96 -25.20
N SER A 507 0.99 3.40 -24.05
CA SER A 507 2.21 2.61 -23.86
C SER A 507 1.85 1.27 -23.23
N ASN A 508 2.68 0.25 -23.47
CA ASN A 508 2.80 -0.99 -22.69
C ASN A 508 1.55 -1.37 -21.86
N GLY A 509 0.58 -2.04 -22.49
CA GLY A 509 -0.61 -2.61 -21.84
C GLY A 509 -1.87 -1.76 -21.97
N GLY A 510 -1.76 -0.51 -22.40
CA GLY A 510 -2.93 0.36 -22.65
C GLY A 510 -3.83 -0.13 -23.79
N ILE A 511 -5.14 -0.02 -23.66
CA ILE A 511 -6.07 -0.42 -24.74
C ILE A 511 -6.21 0.70 -25.77
N SER A 512 -5.79 0.45 -27.03
CA SER A 512 -5.98 1.40 -28.13
C SER A 512 -7.08 0.92 -29.09
N GLY A 513 -8.15 1.70 -29.21
CA GLY A 513 -9.34 1.36 -29.98
C GLY A 513 -10.61 1.44 -29.12
N THR A 514 -11.68 0.78 -29.56
CA THR A 514 -12.93 0.68 -28.79
C THR A 514 -13.35 -0.78 -28.68
N PHE A 515 -13.98 -1.17 -27.58
CA PHE A 515 -14.60 -2.49 -27.46
C PHE A 515 -16.07 -2.30 -27.07
N GLY A 516 -16.99 -3.02 -27.72
CA GLY A 516 -18.43 -2.91 -27.49
C GLY A 516 -19.14 -1.79 -28.27
N GLU A 517 -18.41 -0.90 -28.94
CA GLU A 517 -18.99 0.17 -29.79
C GLU A 517 -19.20 -0.25 -31.25
N SER A 518 -18.73 -1.45 -31.64
CA SER A 518 -18.82 -1.98 -33.00
C SER A 518 -18.11 -1.14 -34.07
N LEU A 519 -17.04 -0.43 -33.70
CA LEU A 519 -16.23 0.38 -34.62
C LEU A 519 -14.97 -0.37 -35.05
N ARG A 520 -14.62 -0.27 -36.34
CA ARG A 520 -13.39 -0.90 -36.88
C ARG A 520 -12.16 -0.05 -36.62
N LEU A 521 -11.03 -0.73 -36.43
CA LEU A 521 -9.71 -0.15 -36.66
C LEU A 521 -9.46 -0.06 -38.16
N GLU A 522 -8.92 1.07 -38.61
CA GLU A 522 -8.56 1.32 -40.01
C GLU A 522 -7.04 1.43 -40.20
N GLY A 523 -6.33 1.87 -39.14
CA GLY A 523 -4.86 1.99 -39.15
C GLY A 523 -4.25 1.95 -37.76
N ILE A 524 -2.94 1.76 -37.72
CA ILE A 524 -2.15 1.72 -36.48
C ILE A 524 -0.76 2.33 -36.69
N GLU A 525 -0.27 3.03 -35.67
CA GLU A 525 1.12 3.47 -35.55
C GLU A 525 1.70 2.90 -34.27
N ILE A 526 2.92 2.36 -34.34
CA ILE A 526 3.66 1.83 -33.20
C ILE A 526 5.09 2.34 -33.28
N LYS A 527 5.64 2.85 -32.18
CA LYS A 527 7.02 3.34 -32.12
C LYS A 527 7.66 2.98 -30.78
N MET A 528 8.97 2.82 -30.81
CA MET A 528 9.76 2.62 -29.61
C MET A 528 10.15 3.97 -28.98
N ASP A 529 10.02 4.06 -27.67
CA ASP A 529 10.55 5.12 -26.81
C ASP A 529 11.49 4.47 -25.79
N THR A 530 12.72 4.26 -26.23
CA THR A 530 13.71 3.37 -25.58
C THR A 530 15.00 4.13 -25.37
N SER A 531 15.00 5.00 -24.37
CA SER A 531 16.24 5.64 -23.92
C SER A 531 17.17 4.55 -23.39
N GLY A 532 18.41 4.50 -23.89
CA GLY A 532 19.43 3.54 -23.46
C GLY A 532 19.48 2.19 -24.20
N TYR A 533 18.52 1.89 -25.09
CA TYR A 533 18.49 0.64 -25.88
C TYR A 533 18.44 0.94 -27.39
N ASP A 534 19.21 0.19 -28.19
CA ASP A 534 19.02 0.11 -29.64
C ASP A 534 17.89 -0.87 -29.95
N LEU A 535 16.67 -0.38 -29.77
CA LEU A 535 15.45 -1.14 -29.98
C LEU A 535 14.50 -0.40 -30.94
N GLY A 536 14.13 -1.07 -32.01
CA GLY A 536 13.13 -0.62 -32.98
C GLY A 536 11.97 -1.60 -33.05
N ILE A 537 10.90 -1.20 -33.74
CA ILE A 537 9.74 -2.07 -33.97
C ILE A 537 9.31 -2.07 -35.42
N GLU A 538 8.93 -3.24 -35.91
CA GLU A 538 8.31 -3.45 -37.21
C GLU A 538 6.96 -4.14 -37.07
N TYR A 539 6.01 -3.73 -37.90
CA TYR A 539 4.66 -4.27 -37.87
C TYR A 539 3.97 -4.16 -39.21
N ARG A 540 2.98 -5.03 -39.43
CA ARG A 540 2.12 -5.01 -40.62
C ARG A 540 0.73 -5.47 -40.26
N SER A 541 -0.24 -4.91 -40.96
CA SER A 541 -1.66 -5.25 -40.78
C SER A 541 -2.17 -6.06 -41.96
N HIS A 542 -3.10 -6.98 -41.69
CA HIS A 542 -3.97 -7.59 -42.69
C HIS A 542 -5.19 -6.70 -42.86
N VAL A 543 -5.42 -6.23 -44.08
CA VAL A 543 -6.49 -5.27 -44.41
C VAL A 543 -7.49 -5.93 -45.33
N GLN A 544 -8.77 -5.65 -45.10
CA GLN A 544 -9.87 -6.10 -45.94
C GLN A 544 -9.57 -5.88 -47.43
N ASN A 545 -9.78 -6.93 -48.24
CA ASN A 545 -9.56 -6.97 -49.69
C ASN A 545 -8.12 -6.72 -50.18
N GLN A 546 -7.18 -6.42 -49.29
CA GLN A 546 -5.78 -6.16 -49.62
C GLN A 546 -4.85 -7.25 -49.07
N GLY A 547 -5.32 -7.98 -48.05
CA GLY A 547 -4.52 -8.98 -47.36
C GLY A 547 -3.45 -8.33 -46.50
N TRP A 548 -2.35 -9.03 -46.29
CA TRP A 548 -1.23 -8.49 -45.54
C TRP A 548 -0.47 -7.41 -46.32
N LEU A 549 -0.28 -6.26 -45.68
CA LEU A 549 0.55 -5.17 -46.20
C LEU A 549 2.05 -5.39 -45.94
N ASP A 550 2.87 -4.51 -46.52
CA ASP A 550 4.30 -4.42 -46.24
C ASP A 550 4.55 -4.03 -44.78
N TYR A 551 5.69 -4.50 -44.23
CA TYR A 551 6.15 -4.06 -42.91
C TYR A 551 6.40 -2.55 -42.89
N ARG A 552 6.00 -1.94 -41.79
CA ARG A 552 6.24 -0.55 -41.42
C ARG A 552 7.03 -0.52 -40.13
N SER A 553 7.83 0.52 -39.96
CA SER A 553 8.74 0.64 -38.82
C SER A 553 8.46 1.94 -38.07
N ASN A 554 8.62 1.93 -36.75
CA ASN A 554 8.68 3.10 -35.86
C ASN A 554 7.87 4.33 -36.29
N GLY A 555 6.57 4.31 -35.97
CA GLY A 555 5.66 5.45 -36.12
C GLY A 555 5.11 5.61 -37.53
N VAL A 556 5.52 4.78 -38.49
CA VAL A 556 4.95 4.77 -39.83
C VAL A 556 3.64 3.99 -39.83
N MET A 557 2.55 4.63 -40.25
CA MET A 557 1.23 4.01 -40.28
C MET A 557 1.19 2.69 -41.09
N SER A 558 0.57 1.66 -40.49
CA SER A 558 0.12 0.44 -41.18
C SER A 558 -1.41 0.40 -41.22
N GLY A 559 -2.02 0.16 -42.38
CA GLY A 559 -3.47 0.18 -42.60
C GLY A 559 -3.91 1.16 -43.70
N THR A 560 -5.13 1.67 -43.59
CA THR A 560 -5.71 2.66 -44.52
C THR A 560 -6.39 3.81 -43.77
N THR A 561 -6.41 5.00 -44.37
CA THR A 561 -7.17 6.16 -43.87
C THR A 561 -8.03 6.71 -45.00
N GLY A 562 -9.32 6.91 -44.75
CA GLY A 562 -10.26 7.45 -45.74
C GLY A 562 -10.74 6.45 -46.80
N GLU A 563 -10.27 5.19 -46.75
CA GLU A 563 -10.70 4.12 -47.67
C GLU A 563 -11.82 3.25 -47.10
N SER A 564 -12.18 3.44 -45.82
CA SER A 564 -13.22 2.67 -45.11
C SER A 564 -12.94 1.16 -45.04
N LEU A 565 -11.67 0.75 -45.08
CA LEU A 565 -11.26 -0.65 -44.95
C LEU A 565 -10.87 -0.96 -43.51
N ARG A 566 -11.31 -2.13 -43.02
CA ARG A 566 -10.98 -2.63 -41.67
C ARG A 566 -9.62 -3.33 -41.65
N LEU A 567 -8.94 -3.22 -40.51
CA LEU A 567 -7.91 -4.17 -40.12
C LEU A 567 -8.57 -5.48 -39.66
N GLU A 568 -7.98 -6.61 -39.99
CA GLU A 568 -8.47 -7.95 -39.63
C GLU A 568 -7.44 -8.73 -38.78
N ALA A 569 -6.14 -8.50 -39.01
CA ALA A 569 -5.05 -9.10 -38.23
C ALA A 569 -3.81 -8.19 -38.20
N ILE A 570 -2.84 -8.50 -37.33
CA ILE A 570 -1.58 -7.78 -37.19
C ILE A 570 -0.42 -8.73 -36.85
N LYS A 571 0.79 -8.35 -37.26
CA LYS A 571 2.07 -8.91 -36.79
C LYS A 571 2.96 -7.79 -36.29
N ILE A 572 3.65 -8.01 -35.17
CA ILE A 572 4.55 -7.03 -34.56
C ILE A 572 5.83 -7.75 -34.12
N GLN A 573 6.99 -7.22 -34.49
CA GLN A 573 8.29 -7.78 -34.14
C GLN A 573 9.28 -6.68 -33.74
N LEU A 574 10.21 -7.01 -32.84
CA LEU A 574 11.28 -6.12 -32.43
C LEU A 574 12.45 -6.17 -33.42
N THR A 575 13.18 -5.08 -33.50
CA THR A 575 14.39 -4.89 -34.32
C THR A 575 15.44 -4.12 -33.51
N GLY A 576 16.66 -3.97 -34.03
CA GLY A 576 17.78 -3.34 -33.30
C GLY A 576 18.67 -4.35 -32.59
N THR A 577 19.85 -3.92 -32.12
CA THR A 577 20.82 -4.84 -31.50
C THR A 577 20.41 -5.37 -30.14
N ASP A 578 19.49 -4.69 -29.45
CA ASP A 578 19.02 -5.10 -28.12
C ASP A 578 17.68 -5.87 -28.17
N ALA A 579 17.20 -6.24 -29.36
CA ALA A 579 15.93 -6.94 -29.54
C ALA A 579 15.87 -8.33 -28.89
N ASP A 580 17.02 -8.95 -28.65
CA ASP A 580 17.11 -10.24 -27.97
C ASP A 580 16.95 -10.14 -26.43
N GLN A 581 16.99 -8.93 -25.88
CA GLN A 581 16.77 -8.65 -24.46
C GLN A 581 15.30 -8.46 -24.09
N PHE A 582 14.41 -8.43 -25.08
CA PHE A 582 12.98 -8.17 -24.88
C PHE A 582 12.09 -9.14 -25.68
N ASP A 583 10.83 -9.22 -25.25
CA ASP A 583 9.73 -9.83 -25.98
C ASP A 583 8.61 -8.79 -26.15
N VAL A 584 8.04 -8.72 -27.36
CA VAL A 584 6.82 -7.96 -27.61
C VAL A 584 5.62 -8.91 -27.64
N TYR A 585 4.70 -8.70 -26.70
CA TYR A 585 3.43 -9.39 -26.62
C TYR A 585 2.32 -8.46 -27.12
N TYR A 586 1.36 -8.99 -27.88
CA TYR A 586 0.22 -8.22 -28.35
C TYR A 586 -1.00 -9.09 -28.56
N ARG A 587 -2.18 -8.52 -28.31
CA ARG A 587 -3.46 -9.15 -28.59
C ARG A 587 -4.44 -8.15 -29.15
N VAL A 588 -5.47 -8.67 -29.82
CA VAL A 588 -6.49 -7.84 -30.48
C VAL A 588 -7.88 -8.27 -30.06
N HIS A 589 -8.81 -7.32 -30.05
CA HIS A 589 -10.24 -7.59 -29.93
C HIS A 589 -10.83 -7.68 -31.34
N ALA A 590 -11.30 -8.87 -31.73
CA ALA A 590 -11.90 -9.12 -33.03
C ALA A 590 -13.43 -9.23 -32.93
N GLU A 591 -14.14 -8.69 -33.91
CA GLU A 591 -15.59 -8.80 -34.01
C GLU A 591 -16.05 -10.27 -33.92
N ASN A 592 -17.15 -10.51 -33.20
CA ASN A 592 -17.76 -11.82 -32.95
C ASN A 592 -16.90 -12.84 -32.20
N ILE A 593 -15.66 -12.50 -31.82
CA ILE A 593 -14.77 -13.37 -31.02
C ILE A 593 -14.52 -12.74 -29.66
N GLY A 594 -14.24 -11.43 -29.61
CA GLY A 594 -13.78 -10.73 -28.43
C GLY A 594 -12.26 -10.61 -28.39
N TRP A 595 -11.70 -10.45 -27.19
CA TRP A 595 -10.26 -10.48 -26.98
C TRP A 595 -9.70 -11.86 -27.33
N MET A 596 -8.76 -11.88 -28.26
CA MET A 596 -7.98 -13.06 -28.60
C MET A 596 -6.79 -13.21 -27.64
N ASP A 597 -6.17 -14.38 -27.66
CA ASP A 597 -4.99 -14.64 -26.85
C ASP A 597 -3.78 -13.81 -27.32
N TRP A 598 -2.76 -13.73 -26.48
CA TRP A 598 -1.53 -12.98 -26.74
C TRP A 598 -0.65 -13.67 -27.78
N ALA A 599 -0.36 -12.96 -28.87
CA ALA A 599 0.72 -13.25 -29.80
C ALA A 599 2.04 -12.70 -29.28
N GLN A 600 3.15 -13.23 -29.80
CA GLN A 600 4.50 -12.85 -29.41
C GLN A 600 5.41 -12.76 -30.63
N ASN A 601 6.29 -11.75 -30.67
CA ASN A 601 7.46 -11.68 -31.57
C ASN A 601 7.22 -12.12 -33.02
N GLY A 602 6.29 -11.46 -33.72
CA GLY A 602 6.02 -11.67 -35.15
C GLY A 602 4.93 -12.70 -35.45
N ALA A 603 4.40 -13.40 -34.44
CA ALA A 603 3.24 -14.28 -34.59
C ALA A 603 1.98 -13.50 -35.02
N GLU A 604 1.08 -14.13 -35.75
CA GLU A 604 -0.19 -13.50 -36.13
C GLU A 604 -1.07 -13.23 -34.89
N ALA A 605 -1.74 -12.08 -34.87
CA ALA A 605 -2.85 -11.79 -33.97
C ALA A 605 -4.08 -11.32 -34.77
N GLY A 606 -5.27 -11.86 -34.49
CA GLY A 606 -6.52 -11.47 -35.15
C GLY A 606 -7.12 -12.57 -36.03
N THR A 607 -7.74 -12.17 -37.13
CA THR A 607 -8.44 -13.11 -38.03
C THR A 607 -8.11 -12.89 -39.49
N ALA A 608 -8.15 -13.97 -40.28
CA ALA A 608 -8.15 -13.89 -41.74
C ALA A 608 -9.22 -14.81 -42.34
N GLY A 609 -9.84 -14.38 -43.44
CA GLY A 609 -10.87 -15.16 -44.16
C GLY A 609 -12.27 -15.14 -43.53
N PHE A 610 -12.44 -14.61 -42.32
CA PHE A 610 -13.75 -14.44 -41.68
C PHE A 610 -14.45 -13.12 -42.03
N GLY A 611 -13.67 -12.11 -42.38
CA GLY A 611 -14.17 -10.76 -42.60
C GLY A 611 -14.48 -9.98 -41.31
N TYR A 612 -13.95 -10.41 -40.17
CA TYR A 612 -14.14 -9.75 -38.88
C TYR A 612 -13.18 -8.58 -38.72
N ARG A 613 -13.71 -7.44 -38.27
CA ARG A 613 -12.89 -6.25 -37.96
C ARG A 613 -12.16 -6.43 -36.62
N LEU A 614 -10.96 -5.87 -36.54
CA LEU A 614 -10.37 -5.52 -35.26
C LEU A 614 -11.05 -4.27 -34.71
N GLU A 615 -11.28 -4.23 -33.40
CA GLU A 615 -11.92 -3.11 -32.69
C GLU A 615 -10.97 -2.44 -31.70
N ALA A 616 -10.07 -3.22 -31.07
CA ALA A 616 -9.03 -2.73 -30.16
C ALA A 616 -7.76 -3.58 -30.19
N ILE A 617 -6.65 -3.03 -29.68
CA ILE A 617 -5.35 -3.70 -29.53
C ILE A 617 -4.69 -3.33 -28.19
N GLU A 618 -3.98 -4.29 -27.61
CA GLU A 618 -3.03 -4.10 -26.51
C GLU A 618 -1.65 -4.61 -26.95
N ILE A 619 -0.59 -3.88 -26.57
CA ILE A 619 0.80 -4.24 -26.85
C ILE A 619 1.61 -4.03 -25.58
N GLN A 620 2.37 -5.03 -25.17
CA GLN A 620 3.23 -5.03 -24.00
C GLN A 620 4.67 -5.37 -24.42
N LEU A 621 5.63 -4.53 -24.05
CA LEU A 621 7.04 -4.90 -24.10
C LEU A 621 7.47 -5.43 -22.72
N LEU A 622 8.09 -6.60 -22.69
CA LEU A 622 8.61 -7.22 -21.46
C LEU A 622 10.07 -7.65 -21.64
N PRO A 623 10.88 -7.75 -20.57
CA PRO A 623 12.19 -8.40 -20.62
C PRO A 623 12.11 -9.83 -21.17
N LYS A 624 13.16 -10.27 -21.85
CA LYS A 624 13.23 -11.59 -22.46
C LYS A 624 12.93 -12.69 -21.46
N GLY A 625 12.01 -13.59 -21.82
CA GLY A 625 11.66 -14.74 -20.99
C GLY A 625 10.66 -14.43 -19.87
N SER A 626 10.14 -13.19 -19.80
CA SER A 626 8.99 -12.87 -18.96
C SER A 626 7.76 -13.70 -19.37
N THR A 627 6.94 -14.06 -18.38
CA THR A 627 5.64 -14.71 -18.61
C THR A 627 4.75 -13.82 -19.47
N ALA A 628 4.01 -14.40 -20.42
CA ALA A 628 3.04 -13.67 -21.22
C ALA A 628 1.97 -13.01 -20.31
N PRO A 629 1.44 -11.82 -20.66
CA PRO A 629 0.43 -11.14 -19.83
C PRO A 629 -0.91 -11.90 -19.71
N GLY A 630 -1.11 -12.95 -20.52
CA GLY A 630 -2.29 -13.79 -20.47
C GLY A 630 -2.14 -15.05 -21.34
N PRO A 631 -3.24 -15.76 -21.61
CA PRO A 631 -3.24 -16.95 -22.46
C PRO A 631 -2.67 -16.66 -23.85
N THR A 632 -2.00 -17.65 -24.46
CA THR A 632 -1.29 -17.53 -25.75
C THR A 632 -1.70 -18.61 -26.75
N ALA A 633 -2.79 -19.33 -26.51
CA ALA A 633 -3.14 -20.55 -27.23
C ALA A 633 -3.82 -20.27 -28.58
N GLN A 634 -4.66 -19.23 -28.64
CA GLN A 634 -5.42 -18.85 -29.85
C GLN A 634 -5.31 -17.36 -30.19
N PRO A 635 -4.10 -16.85 -30.50
CA PRO A 635 -3.93 -15.45 -30.86
C PRO A 635 -4.47 -15.13 -32.26
N TYR A 636 -4.59 -16.14 -33.12
CA TYR A 636 -4.99 -15.99 -34.52
C TYR A 636 -5.90 -17.12 -35.01
N LEU A 637 -6.87 -16.77 -35.86
CA LEU A 637 -7.76 -17.71 -36.54
C LEU A 637 -7.80 -17.42 -38.04
N GLU A 638 -7.73 -18.48 -38.85
CA GLU A 638 -7.80 -18.38 -40.31
C GLU A 638 -8.87 -19.33 -40.86
N ASN A 639 -9.72 -18.81 -41.75
CA ASN A 639 -10.68 -19.60 -42.51
C ASN A 639 -10.24 -19.66 -43.97
N ASN A 640 -9.98 -20.86 -44.46
CA ASN A 640 -9.51 -21.11 -45.83
C ASN A 640 -10.65 -21.08 -46.86
#